data_AF-A0A851K2G4-F1
#
_entry.id   AF-A0A851K2G4-F1
#
_cell.length_a   1.000
_cell.length_b   1.000
_cell.length_c   1.000
_cell.angle_alpha   90.00
_cell.angle_beta   90.00
_cell.angle_gamma   90.00
#
_symmetry.space_group_name_H-M   'P 1'
#
loop_
_entity.id
_entity.type
_entity.pdbx_description
1 polymer ?
#
loop_
_entity_poly.entity_id
_entity_poly.type
_entity_poly.pdbx_seq_one_letter_code
_entity_poly.pdbx_strand_id
1 'polypeptide(L)'
;FANSALPGSQHPFSWSGMLHSSPGDYAWGQSGLDAIVTQLLGQLENTGPPPADKEKISSLPTVPVTQEQVDTGLECPVCKEDYAVAEQVRQLPCNHVFHSSCIVPWLEL
;
A
#
# COMPACT_ATOMS: atom_id res chain seq x y z
N PHE A 1 -22.76 -32.11 32.44
CA PHE A 1 -22.65 -32.91 33.68
C PHE A 1 -21.20 -32.81 34.15
N ALA A 2 -21.03 -32.47 35.42
CA ALA A 2 -19.79 -32.46 36.20
C ALA A 2 -18.67 -31.48 35.79
N ASN A 3 -18.62 -30.37 36.55
CA ASN A 3 -17.37 -29.76 37.00
C ASN A 3 -16.49 -30.81 37.71
N SER A 4 -15.18 -30.69 37.59
CA SER A 4 -14.24 -31.18 38.60
C SER A 4 -13.05 -30.23 38.67
N ALA A 5 -12.93 -29.57 39.81
CA ALA A 5 -11.86 -28.65 40.16
C ALA A 5 -10.54 -29.40 40.41
N LEU A 6 -9.42 -28.74 40.10
CA LEU A 6 -8.16 -29.00 40.80
C LEU A 6 -7.60 -27.68 41.37
N PRO A 7 -7.20 -27.66 42.66
CA PRO A 7 -6.68 -26.49 43.33
C PRO A 7 -5.16 -26.39 43.17
N GLY A 8 -4.67 -25.17 42.96
CA GLY A 8 -3.30 -24.76 43.33
C GLY A 8 -2.16 -25.50 42.65
N SER A 9 -1.74 -25.03 41.48
CA SER A 9 -0.33 -25.09 41.08
C SER A 9 0.17 -23.67 40.87
N GLN A 10 0.83 -23.14 41.90
CA GLN A 10 1.63 -21.91 41.80
C GLN A 10 2.79 -22.21 40.83
N HIS A 11 2.64 -21.82 39.57
CA HIS A 11 3.73 -21.84 38.61
C HIS A 11 4.60 -20.60 38.85
N PRO A 12 5.91 -20.76 39.10
CA PRO A 12 6.77 -19.70 39.60
C PRO A 12 7.39 -18.92 38.44
N PHE A 13 6.61 -18.42 37.49
CA PHE A 13 7.13 -17.47 36.50
C PHE A 13 6.05 -16.46 36.18
N SER A 14 6.22 -15.29 36.79
CA SER A 14 5.57 -14.05 36.38
C SER A 14 5.90 -13.78 34.92
N TRP A 15 4.92 -14.03 34.05
CA TRP A 15 4.76 -13.24 32.83
C TRP A 15 3.26 -12.94 32.71
N SER A 16 2.83 -11.97 33.49
CA SER A 16 1.47 -11.45 33.40
C SER A 16 1.23 -10.93 31.98
N GLY A 17 0.43 -11.66 31.20
CA GLY A 17 -0.62 -11.15 30.34
C GLY A 17 -0.33 -9.86 29.55
N MET A 18 0.72 -9.83 28.75
CA MET A 18 0.86 -8.81 27.71
C MET A 18 0.07 -9.22 26.46
N LEU A 19 -1.26 -9.26 26.60
CA LEU A 19 -2.09 -8.88 25.45
C LEU A 19 -1.82 -7.40 25.23
N HIS A 20 -1.28 -7.05 24.07
CA HIS A 20 -0.84 -5.67 23.75
C HIS A 20 -2.03 -4.70 23.64
N SER A 21 -3.26 -5.23 23.65
CA SER A 21 -4.54 -4.57 23.37
C SER A 21 -5.71 -5.34 24.01
N SER A 22 -6.91 -4.75 24.00
CA SER A 22 -8.13 -5.35 24.53
C SER A 22 -8.40 -6.73 23.89
N PRO A 23 -8.79 -7.77 24.66
CA PRO A 23 -9.10 -9.10 24.11
C PRO A 23 -10.17 -9.10 23.00
N GLY A 24 -11.02 -8.06 22.95
CA GLY A 24 -12.04 -7.87 21.91
C GLY A 24 -11.52 -7.35 20.57
N ASP A 25 -10.26 -6.90 20.50
CA ASP A 25 -9.66 -6.33 19.29
C ASP A 25 -8.94 -7.40 18.44
N TYR A 26 -8.91 -8.65 18.89
CA TYR A 26 -8.25 -9.75 18.20
C TYR A 26 -9.23 -10.48 17.28
N ALA A 27 -8.79 -10.71 16.04
CA ALA A 27 -9.52 -11.54 15.08
C ALA A 27 -9.28 -13.03 15.39
N TRP A 28 -10.24 -13.68 16.04
CA TRP A 28 -10.18 -15.11 16.34
C TRP A 28 -10.89 -15.94 15.25
N GLY A 29 -10.15 -16.83 14.59
CA GLY A 29 -10.69 -17.72 13.54
C GLY A 29 -11.03 -17.00 12.23
N GLN A 30 -11.45 -17.76 11.20
CA GLN A 30 -11.73 -17.19 9.87
C GLN A 30 -12.81 -16.11 9.90
N SER A 31 -13.90 -16.32 10.65
CA SER A 31 -14.97 -15.33 10.81
C SER A 31 -14.52 -14.01 11.43
N GLY A 32 -13.54 -14.05 12.35
CA GLY A 32 -12.96 -12.84 12.93
C GLY A 32 -12.11 -12.07 11.92
N LEU A 33 -11.35 -12.79 11.08
CA LEU A 33 -10.56 -12.19 10.00
C LEU A 33 -11.46 -11.54 8.95
N ASP A 34 -12.54 -12.22 8.54
CA ASP A 34 -13.52 -11.70 7.58
C ASP A 34 -14.18 -10.40 8.06
N ALA A 35 -14.49 -10.29 9.36
CA ALA A 35 -15.06 -9.08 9.95
C ALA A 35 -14.09 -7.89 9.86
N ILE A 36 -12.80 -8.12 10.15
CA ILE A 36 -11.76 -7.08 10.05
C ILE A 36 -11.53 -6.68 8.59
N VAL A 37 -11.46 -7.64 7.67
CA VAL A 37 -11.30 -7.38 6.24
C VAL A 37 -12.46 -6.55 5.70
N THR A 38 -13.70 -6.90 6.07
CA THR A 38 -14.90 -6.16 5.68
C THR A 38 -14.89 -4.72 6.22
N GLN A 39 -14.51 -4.53 7.49
CA GLN A 39 -14.38 -3.22 8.10
C GLN A 39 -13.34 -2.35 7.38
N LEU A 40 -12.16 -2.92 7.07
CA LEU A 40 -11.08 -2.20 6.39
C LEU A 40 -11.45 -1.85 4.94
N LEU A 41 -12.10 -2.77 4.22
CA LEU A 41 -12.59 -2.51 2.86
C LEU A 41 -13.65 -1.41 2.86
N GLY A 42 -14.62 -1.45 3.78
CA GLY A 42 -15.64 -0.40 3.90
C GLY A 42 -15.07 0.98 4.26
N GLN A 43 -13.89 1.05 4.91
CA GLN A 43 -13.15 2.30 5.13
C GLN A 43 -12.43 2.81 3.87
N LEU A 44 -12.06 1.91 2.95
CA LEU A 44 -11.28 2.23 1.75
C LEU A 44 -12.15 2.66 0.56
N GLU A 45 -13.42 2.25 0.52
CA GLU A 45 -14.33 2.45 -0.63
C GLU A 45 -14.68 3.91 -0.97
N ASN A 46 -14.13 4.93 -0.28
CA ASN A 46 -14.43 6.34 -0.57
C ASN A 46 -13.33 7.36 -0.24
N THR A 47 -12.07 6.94 -0.04
CA THR A 47 -10.98 7.84 0.43
C THR A 47 -9.89 8.12 -0.59
N GLY A 48 -10.12 7.77 -1.87
CA GLY A 48 -9.24 8.24 -2.94
C GLY A 48 -9.33 9.77 -3.07
N PRO A 49 -8.20 10.49 -3.22
CA PRO A 49 -8.28 11.87 -3.68
C PRO A 49 -9.07 11.91 -5.00
N PRO A 50 -9.86 12.96 -5.25
CA PRO A 50 -10.61 13.07 -6.49
C PRO A 50 -9.66 12.93 -7.69
N PRO A 51 -10.13 12.34 -8.81
CA PRO A 51 -9.31 12.18 -10.01
C PRO A 51 -8.69 13.53 -10.39
N ALA A 52 -7.42 13.49 -10.78
CA ALA A 52 -6.68 14.73 -11.02
C ALA A 52 -7.28 15.50 -12.20
N ASP A 53 -7.32 16.83 -12.10
CA ASP A 53 -7.77 17.68 -13.20
C ASP A 53 -6.97 17.37 -14.47
N LYS A 54 -7.65 17.02 -15.56
CA LYS A 54 -7.01 16.67 -16.84
C LYS A 54 -6.05 17.74 -17.36
N GLU A 55 -6.34 19.01 -17.06
CA GLU A 55 -5.47 20.14 -17.36
C GLU A 55 -4.14 20.04 -16.61
N LYS A 56 -4.16 19.72 -15.31
CA LYS A 56 -2.94 19.53 -14.51
C LYS A 56 -2.12 18.34 -15.01
N ILE A 57 -2.79 17.24 -15.36
CA ILE A 57 -2.13 16.05 -15.93
C ILE A 57 -1.42 16.44 -17.24
N SER A 58 -2.09 17.16 -18.13
CA SER A 58 -1.53 17.61 -19.41
C SER A 58 -0.37 18.61 -19.26
N SER A 59 -0.36 19.40 -18.18
CA SER A 59 0.68 20.38 -17.88
C SER A 59 1.95 19.80 -17.23
N LEU A 60 1.98 18.49 -16.97
CA LEU A 60 3.15 17.83 -16.36
C LEU A 60 4.38 18.00 -17.26
N PRO A 61 5.54 18.35 -16.67
CA PRO A 61 6.76 18.54 -17.43
C PRO A 61 7.16 17.22 -18.10
N THR A 62 7.48 17.32 -19.39
CA THR A 62 8.10 16.23 -20.14
C THR A 62 9.60 16.50 -20.18
N VAL A 63 10.37 15.53 -19.68
CA VAL A 63 11.83 15.62 -19.61
C VAL A 63 12.44 14.49 -20.46
N PRO A 64 13.56 14.72 -21.13
CA PRO A 64 14.28 13.64 -21.80
C PRO A 64 15.04 12.81 -20.75
N VAL A 65 15.04 11.49 -20.91
CA VAL A 65 15.87 10.59 -20.08
C VAL A 65 17.35 10.80 -20.40
N THR A 66 18.17 11.03 -19.37
CA THR A 66 19.62 11.16 -19.56
C THR A 66 20.30 9.80 -19.65
N GLN A 67 21.47 9.76 -20.27
CA GLN A 67 22.28 8.54 -20.39
C GLN A 67 22.57 7.93 -18.99
N GLU A 68 22.88 8.77 -18.00
CA GLU A 68 23.17 8.32 -16.63
C GLU A 68 21.99 7.58 -15.99
N GLN A 69 20.75 7.99 -16.30
CA GLN A 69 19.55 7.32 -15.80
C GLN A 69 19.37 5.94 -16.43
N VAL A 70 19.67 5.81 -17.73
CA VAL A 70 19.64 4.51 -18.42
C VAL A 70 20.74 3.59 -17.87
N ASP A 71 21.95 4.10 -17.67
CA ASP A 71 23.07 3.34 -17.09
C ASP A 71 22.81 2.89 -15.65
N THR A 72 21.97 3.62 -14.90
CA THR A 72 21.51 3.23 -13.55
C THR A 72 20.42 2.15 -13.59
N GLY A 73 19.88 1.83 -14.76
CA GLY A 73 18.78 0.88 -14.93
C GLY A 73 17.42 1.47 -14.59
N LEU A 74 17.19 2.76 -14.87
CA LEU A 74 15.87 3.36 -14.69
C LEU A 74 14.83 2.67 -15.58
N GLU A 75 13.75 2.19 -14.98
CA GLU A 75 12.63 1.52 -15.66
C GLU A 75 11.30 2.18 -15.32
N CYS A 76 10.30 2.00 -16.18
CA CYS A 76 8.94 2.43 -15.89
C CYS A 76 8.25 1.42 -14.96
N PRO A 77 7.86 1.80 -13.72
CA PRO A 77 7.26 0.85 -12.77
C PRO A 77 5.86 0.35 -13.17
N VAL A 78 5.24 0.96 -14.20
CA VAL A 78 3.92 0.58 -14.71
C VAL A 78 4.03 -0.52 -15.75
N CYS A 79 4.83 -0.33 -16.81
CA CYS A 79 5.00 -1.34 -17.87
C CYS A 79 6.20 -2.28 -17.65
N LYS A 80 7.10 -1.94 -16.72
CA LYS A 80 8.35 -2.66 -16.42
C LYS A 80 9.33 -2.73 -17.60
N GLU A 81 9.30 -1.70 -18.45
CA GLU A 81 10.22 -1.54 -19.58
C GLU A 81 11.30 -0.51 -19.24
N ASP A 82 12.50 -0.74 -19.75
CA ASP A 82 13.62 0.20 -19.69
C ASP A 82 13.37 1.43 -20.57
N TYR A 83 13.94 2.56 -20.15
CA TYR A 83 13.89 3.79 -20.95
C TYR A 83 15.03 3.86 -21.95
N ALA A 84 14.76 4.44 -23.12
CA ALA A 84 15.78 4.80 -24.08
C ALA A 84 16.39 6.19 -23.78
N VAL A 85 17.64 6.37 -24.22
CA VAL A 85 18.34 7.65 -24.09
C VAL A 85 17.62 8.72 -24.91
N ALA A 86 17.41 9.89 -24.32
CA ALA A 86 16.63 11.00 -24.89
C ALA A 86 15.14 10.69 -25.13
N GLU A 87 14.62 9.60 -24.56
CA GLU A 87 13.19 9.31 -24.59
C GLU A 87 12.40 10.35 -23.78
N GLN A 88 11.25 10.77 -24.32
CA GLN A 88 10.38 11.75 -23.67
C GLN A 88 9.46 11.09 -22.65
N VAL A 89 9.70 11.41 -21.38
CA VAL A 89 8.98 10.86 -20.23
C VAL A 89 8.34 11.97 -19.42
N ARG A 90 7.23 11.66 -18.74
CA ARG A 90 6.59 12.61 -17.82
C ARG A 90 7.25 12.51 -16.46
N GLN A 91 7.57 13.66 -15.89
CA GLN A 91 8.05 13.78 -14.53
C GLN A 91 6.95 14.37 -13.65
N LEU A 92 6.66 13.68 -12.54
CA LEU A 92 5.75 14.20 -11.51
C LEU A 92 6.48 15.20 -10.60
N PRO A 93 5.75 16.07 -9.88
CA PRO A 93 6.34 16.99 -8.90
C PRO A 93 7.11 16.31 -7.77
N CYS A 94 6.94 15.00 -7.57
CA CYS A 94 7.71 14.17 -6.63
C CYS A 94 9.00 13.58 -7.23
N ASN A 95 9.42 14.04 -8.42
CA ASN A 95 10.59 13.58 -9.19
C ASN A 95 10.51 12.15 -9.78
N HIS A 96 9.38 11.45 -9.61
CA HIS A 96 9.17 10.16 -10.27
C HIS A 96 8.90 10.32 -11.76
N VAL A 97 9.38 9.36 -12.55
CA VAL A 97 9.40 9.40 -14.01
C VAL A 97 8.62 8.22 -14.59
N PHE A 98 7.74 8.50 -15.56
CA PHE A 98 6.87 7.51 -16.19
C PHE A 98 6.71 7.79 -17.69
N HIS A 99 6.43 6.75 -18.48
CA HIS A 99 5.95 6.95 -19.84
C HIS A 99 4.65 7.76 -19.84
N SER A 100 4.52 8.67 -20.80
CA SER A 100 3.32 9.52 -20.97
C SER A 100 2.05 8.67 -21.15
N SER A 101 2.15 7.54 -21.85
CA SER A 101 1.06 6.58 -22.05
C SER A 101 0.69 5.78 -20.79
N CYS A 102 1.64 5.58 -19.87
CA CYS A 102 1.42 4.81 -18.64
C CYS A 102 0.80 5.66 -17.52
N ILE A 103 1.29 6.89 -17.33
CA ILE A 103 0.88 7.72 -16.19
C ILE A 103 -0.45 8.45 -16.40
N VAL A 104 -0.80 8.81 -17.64
CA VAL A 104 -2.04 9.56 -17.92
C VAL A 104 -3.27 8.75 -17.54
N PRO A 105 -3.45 7.49 -17.99
CA PRO A 105 -4.61 6.69 -17.59
C PRO A 105 -4.64 6.43 -16.08
N TRP A 106 -3.48 6.39 -15.42
CA TRP A 106 -3.41 6.20 -13.97
C TRP A 106 -3.99 7.40 -13.21
N LEU A 107 -3.68 8.63 -13.66
CA LEU A 107 -4.10 9.87 -12.98
C LEU A 107 -5.55 10.30 -13.30
N GLU A 108 -6.15 9.74 -14.36
CA GLU A 108 -7.53 10.03 -14.77
C GLU A 108 -8.58 9.11 -14.11
N LEU A 109 -8.16 8.08 -13.35
CA LEU A 109 -9.04 7.17 -12.58
C LEU A 109 -9.52 7.80 -11.26
#